data_AF-A0A6G2D949-F1
#
_entry.id   AF-A0A6G2D949-F1
#
_cell.length_a   1.000
_cell.length_b   1.000
_cell.length_c   1.000
_cell.angle_alpha   90.00
_cell.angle_beta   90.00
_cell.angle_gamma   90.00
#
_symmetry.space_group_name_H-M   'P 1'
#
loop_
_entity.id
_entity.type
_entity.pdbx_description
1 polymer ?
#
loop_
_entity_poly.entity_id
_entity_poly.type
_entity_poly.pdbx_seq_one_letter_code
_entity_poly.pdbx_strand_id
1 'polypeptide(L)'
;MTEKLQLTKSDRKKVWWRSTFLQGSWNFERMQNLGWAYTLIPAIKKLYTKKEDQIAALERHLEFFNTHPYVAAPVMGVTLALEEERANGVEIDDAAIQGVKIGMMGPLAGIGDPVFWFTVRPILGSLGASLALTGNILGPLLF
;
A
#
# COMPACT_ATOMS: atom_id res chain seq x y z
N MET A 1 -4.27 0.28 -33.89
CA MET A 1 -3.74 0.70 -32.58
C MET A 1 -4.45 -0.14 -31.53
N THR A 2 -3.72 -1.01 -30.83
CA THR A 2 -4.29 -1.77 -29.72
C THR A 2 -4.67 -0.78 -28.61
N GLU A 3 -5.88 -0.84 -28.08
CA GLU A 3 -6.30 0.05 -26.98
C GLU A 3 -5.32 -0.10 -25.81
N LYS A 4 -4.82 1.04 -25.29
CA LYS A 4 -3.98 1.03 -24.09
C LYS A 4 -4.82 0.56 -22.90
N LEU A 5 -4.32 -0.45 -22.19
CA LEU A 5 -4.86 -0.85 -20.90
C LEU A 5 -4.66 0.29 -19.90
N GLN A 6 -5.75 0.79 -19.33
CA GLN A 6 -5.70 1.80 -18.27
C GLN A 6 -6.57 1.42 -17.09
N LEU A 7 -6.04 1.65 -15.89
CA LEU A 7 -6.74 1.51 -14.63
C LEU A 7 -7.73 2.66 -14.45
N THR A 8 -9.01 2.31 -14.35
CA THR A 8 -10.06 3.29 -14.14
C THR A 8 -10.00 3.89 -12.74
N LYS A 9 -10.72 5.00 -12.53
CA LYS A 9 -10.93 5.54 -11.17
C LYS A 9 -11.56 4.51 -10.23
N SER A 10 -12.44 3.64 -10.74
CA SER A 10 -13.04 2.59 -9.93
C SER A 10 -12.03 1.56 -9.48
N ASP A 11 -11.07 1.19 -10.33
CA ASP A 11 -10.04 0.20 -9.98
C ASP A 11 -9.10 0.77 -8.92
N ARG A 12 -8.68 2.03 -9.08
CA ARG A 12 -7.86 2.73 -8.08
C ARG A 12 -8.58 2.88 -6.73
N LYS A 13 -9.89 3.14 -6.72
CA LYS A 13 -10.70 3.15 -5.49
C LYS A 13 -10.77 1.78 -4.81
N LYS A 14 -10.83 0.68 -5.57
CA LYS A 14 -10.77 -0.68 -5.00
C LYS A 14 -9.41 -0.95 -4.36
N VAL A 15 -8.32 -0.52 -5.01
CA VAL A 15 -6.97 -0.61 -4.44
C VAL A 15 -6.88 0.20 -3.14
N TRP A 16 -7.32 1.46 -3.15
CA TRP A 16 -7.36 2.32 -1.96
C TRP A 16 -8.16 1.73 -0.80
N TRP A 17 -9.34 1.15 -1.07
CA TRP A 17 -10.11 0.48 -0.02
C TRP A 17 -9.41 -0.77 0.52
N ARG A 18 -8.70 -1.53 -0.32
CA ARG A 18 -7.96 -2.71 0.12
C ARG A 18 -6.67 -2.35 0.87
N SER A 19 -6.08 -1.19 0.60
CA SER A 19 -4.86 -0.74 1.28
C SER A 19 -5.05 -0.49 2.78
N THR A 20 -6.29 -0.30 3.25
CA THR A 20 -6.59 -0.20 4.69
C THR A 20 -6.26 -1.50 5.45
N PHE A 21 -6.14 -2.62 4.73
CA PHE A 21 -5.78 -3.93 5.28
C PHE A 21 -4.30 -4.28 5.06
N LEU A 22 -3.44 -3.29 4.73
CA LEU A 22 -2.01 -3.52 4.46
C LEU A 22 -1.30 -4.29 5.58
N GLN A 23 -1.62 -4.01 6.84
CA GLN A 23 -1.04 -4.72 7.99
C GLN A 23 -1.82 -5.97 8.42
N GLY A 24 -2.87 -6.36 7.70
CA GLY A 24 -3.78 -7.43 8.12
C GLY A 24 -3.16 -8.83 8.18
N SER A 25 -2.03 -9.05 7.51
CA SER A 25 -1.30 -10.33 7.51
C SER A 25 0.21 -10.12 7.70
N TRP A 26 0.56 -9.27 8.65
CA TRP A 26 1.94 -8.99 8.99
C TRP A 26 2.65 -10.25 9.50
N ASN A 27 3.84 -10.54 8.97
CA ASN A 27 4.63 -11.72 9.36
C ASN A 27 6.12 -11.40 9.40
N PHE A 28 6.90 -12.15 10.18
CA PHE A 28 8.34 -11.86 10.34
C PHE A 28 9.20 -12.24 9.12
N GLU A 29 8.71 -13.12 8.23
CA GLU A 29 9.47 -13.53 7.04
C GLU A 29 9.54 -12.40 6.01
N ARG A 30 8.40 -11.74 5.74
CA ARG A 30 8.24 -10.79 4.63
C ARG A 30 7.42 -9.53 4.97
N MET A 31 7.12 -9.32 6.26
CA MET A 31 6.45 -8.14 6.81
C MET A 31 5.03 -7.94 6.22
N GLN A 32 4.82 -6.90 5.43
CA GLN A 32 3.50 -6.48 4.93
C GLN A 32 3.17 -7.04 3.53
N ASN A 33 4.02 -7.91 2.97
CA ASN A 33 3.91 -8.40 1.59
C ASN A 33 2.54 -8.99 1.23
N LEU A 34 1.88 -9.72 2.14
CA LEU A 34 0.58 -10.34 1.89
C LEU A 34 -0.53 -9.29 1.78
N GLY A 35 -0.52 -8.27 2.66
CA GLY A 35 -1.44 -7.14 2.57
C GLY A 35 -1.17 -6.29 1.33
N TRP A 36 0.10 -6.16 0.95
CA TRP A 36 0.52 -5.49 -0.28
C TRP A 36 -0.01 -6.21 -1.53
N ALA A 37 0.22 -7.51 -1.66
CA ALA A 37 -0.27 -8.31 -2.77
C ALA A 37 -1.81 -8.28 -2.84
N TYR A 38 -2.50 -8.43 -1.70
CA TYR A 38 -3.96 -8.34 -1.60
C TYR A 38 -4.52 -7.02 -2.15
N THR A 39 -3.82 -5.93 -1.85
CA THR A 39 -4.18 -4.56 -2.28
C THR A 39 -4.13 -4.41 -3.80
N LEU A 40 -3.17 -5.06 -4.47
CA LEU A 40 -2.95 -4.96 -5.91
C LEU A 40 -3.83 -5.89 -6.76
N ILE A 41 -4.47 -6.91 -6.17
CA ILE A 41 -5.31 -7.89 -6.89
C ILE A 41 -6.31 -7.24 -7.88
N PRO A 42 -7.07 -6.16 -7.54
CA PRO A 42 -8.00 -5.56 -8.49
C PRO A 42 -7.32 -5.00 -9.74
N ALA A 43 -6.13 -4.41 -9.59
CA ALA A 43 -5.35 -3.88 -10.70
C ALA A 43 -4.74 -5.00 -11.53
N ILE A 44 -4.14 -6.01 -10.89
CA ILE A 44 -3.56 -7.19 -11.55
C ILE A 44 -4.60 -7.90 -12.41
N LYS A 45 -5.81 -8.14 -11.88
CA LYS A 45 -6.91 -8.75 -12.64
C LYS A 45 -7.39 -7.94 -13.84
N LYS A 46 -7.19 -6.62 -13.82
CA LYS A 46 -7.58 -5.72 -14.91
C LYS A 46 -6.49 -5.63 -15.98
N LEU A 47 -5.23 -5.63 -15.56
CA LEU A 47 -4.06 -5.49 -16.43
C LEU A 47 -3.67 -6.81 -17.11
N TYR A 48 -3.84 -7.94 -16.43
CA TYR A 48 -3.45 -9.26 -16.92
C TYR A 48 -4.68 -10.16 -17.07
N THR A 49 -4.94 -10.65 -18.27
CA THR A 49 -6.10 -11.52 -18.57
C THR A 49 -5.80 -13.00 -18.44
N LYS A 50 -4.54 -13.40 -18.70
CA LYS A 50 -4.09 -14.79 -18.54
C LYS A 50 -3.78 -15.09 -17.08
N LYS A 51 -4.09 -16.32 -16.66
CA LYS A 51 -3.90 -16.75 -15.27
C LYS A 51 -2.42 -16.81 -14.91
N GLU A 52 -1.59 -17.23 -15.85
CA GLU A 52 -0.15 -17.35 -15.72
C GLU A 52 0.48 -15.98 -15.44
N ASP A 53 0.04 -14.95 -16.18
CA ASP A 53 0.52 -13.57 -16.02
C ASP A 53 0.07 -12.98 -14.67
N GLN A 54 -1.15 -13.29 -14.22
CA GLN A 54 -1.64 -12.89 -12.89
C GLN A 54 -0.86 -13.55 -11.76
N ILE A 55 -0.52 -14.84 -11.89
CA ILE A 55 0.29 -15.57 -10.91
C ILE A 55 1.68 -14.93 -10.83
N ALA A 56 2.34 -14.74 -11.98
CA ALA A 56 3.65 -14.08 -12.02
C ALA A 56 3.60 -12.67 -11.40
N ALA A 57 2.52 -11.91 -11.63
CA ALA A 57 2.31 -10.60 -11.02
C ALA A 57 2.18 -10.66 -9.50
N LEU A 58 1.43 -11.62 -8.98
CA LEU A 58 1.28 -11.78 -7.54
C LEU A 58 2.59 -12.26 -6.90
N GLU A 59 3.32 -13.17 -7.53
CA GLU A 59 4.61 -13.66 -7.04
C GLU A 59 5.62 -12.53 -6.85
N ARG A 60 5.79 -11.64 -7.85
CA ARG A 60 6.66 -10.46 -7.66
C ARG A 60 6.16 -9.54 -6.54
N HIS A 61 4.86 -9.38 -6.35
CA HIS A 61 4.34 -8.56 -5.25
C HIS A 61 4.31 -9.26 -3.88
N LEU A 62 4.73 -10.52 -3.80
CA LEU A 62 4.94 -11.25 -2.54
C LEU A 62 6.36 -11.15 -2.00
N GLU A 63 7.23 -10.40 -2.66
CA GLU A 63 8.53 -10.01 -2.12
C GLU A 63 8.40 -9.12 -0.88
N PHE A 64 9.50 -8.97 -0.14
CA PHE A 64 9.54 -8.17 1.08
C PHE A 64 8.98 -6.75 0.84
N PHE A 65 8.02 -6.35 1.66
CA PHE A 65 7.50 -4.99 1.69
C PHE A 65 7.30 -4.55 3.13
N ASN A 66 7.93 -3.45 3.53
CA ASN A 66 7.73 -2.89 4.85
C ASN A 66 7.87 -1.36 4.83
N THR A 67 6.77 -0.66 5.06
CA THR A 67 6.80 0.79 5.25
C THR A 67 5.68 1.22 6.20
N HIS A 68 5.63 2.51 6.49
CA HIS A 68 4.57 3.04 7.34
C HIS A 68 3.21 3.06 6.58
N PRO A 69 2.12 2.50 7.14
CA PRO A 69 0.87 2.28 6.40
C PRO A 69 0.24 3.52 5.77
N TYR A 70 0.22 4.64 6.49
CA TYR A 70 -0.39 5.88 6.00
C TYR A 70 0.37 6.52 4.83
N VAL A 71 1.65 6.18 4.66
CA VAL A 71 2.51 6.70 3.58
C VAL A 71 2.89 5.61 2.58
N ALA A 72 2.22 4.45 2.60
CA ALA A 72 2.37 3.42 1.58
C ALA A 72 1.69 3.80 0.25
N ALA A 73 0.71 4.72 0.29
CA ALA A 73 -0.11 5.08 -0.88
C ALA A 73 0.69 5.64 -2.08
N PRO A 74 1.71 6.51 -1.91
CA PRO A 74 2.59 6.90 -3.01
C PRO A 74 3.30 5.72 -3.66
N VAL A 75 3.80 4.76 -2.88
CA VAL A 75 4.47 3.55 -3.40
C VAL A 75 3.49 2.72 -4.21
N MET A 76 2.25 2.57 -3.74
CA MET A 76 1.20 1.87 -4.48
C MET A 76 0.89 2.59 -5.80
N GLY A 77 0.78 3.92 -5.79
CA GLY A 77 0.52 4.71 -6.99
C GLY A 77 1.59 4.53 -8.07
N VAL A 78 2.87 4.59 -7.69
CA VAL A 78 4.00 4.35 -8.60
C VAL A 78 4.00 2.91 -9.10
N THR A 79 3.76 1.93 -8.22
CA THR A 79 3.70 0.52 -8.59
C THR A 79 2.59 0.25 -9.59
N LEU A 80 1.40 0.83 -9.40
CA LEU A 80 0.29 0.72 -10.35
C LEU A 80 0.63 1.31 -11.72
N ALA A 81 1.37 2.42 -11.76
CA ALA A 81 1.81 3.03 -13.02
C ALA A 81 2.81 2.12 -13.77
N LEU A 82 3.79 1.54 -13.06
CA LEU A 82 4.75 0.60 -13.64
C LEU A 82 4.08 -0.67 -14.16
N GLU A 83 3.13 -1.24 -13.41
CA GLU A 83 2.36 -2.41 -13.86
C GLU A 83 1.48 -2.07 -15.08
N GLU A 84 0.91 -0.86 -15.13
CA GLU A 84 0.14 -0.39 -16.29
C GLU A 84 1.03 -0.24 -17.54
N GLU A 85 2.21 0.36 -17.42
CA GLU A 85 3.17 0.47 -18.52
C GLU A 85 3.64 -0.90 -19.01
N ARG A 86 3.96 -1.80 -18.08
CA ARG A 86 4.36 -3.17 -18.41
C ARG A 86 3.26 -3.93 -19.13
N ALA A 87 2.02 -3.85 -18.64
CA ALA A 87 0.87 -4.48 -19.30
C ALA A 87 0.61 -3.92 -20.70
N ASN A 88 1.01 -2.68 -20.96
CA ASN A 88 0.96 -2.04 -22.28
C ASN A 88 2.17 -2.35 -23.19
N GLY A 89 3.07 -3.24 -22.76
CA GLY A 89 4.19 -3.73 -23.58
C GLY A 89 5.50 -2.95 -23.42
N VAL A 90 5.62 -2.07 -22.41
CA VAL A 90 6.91 -1.52 -22.04
C VAL A 90 7.75 -2.61 -21.36
N GLU A 91 8.99 -2.79 -21.79
CA GLU A 91 9.92 -3.73 -21.17
C GLU A 91 10.37 -3.20 -19.80
N ILE A 92 9.61 -3.58 -18.76
CA ILE A 92 9.91 -3.33 -17.36
C ILE A 92 10.10 -4.68 -16.70
N ASP A 93 11.30 -4.98 -16.22
CA ASP A 93 11.58 -6.23 -15.52
C ASP A 93 11.09 -6.22 -14.06
N ASP A 94 11.05 -7.40 -13.44
CA ASP A 94 10.59 -7.56 -12.06
C ASP A 94 11.53 -6.84 -11.08
N ALA A 95 12.83 -6.80 -11.40
CA ALA A 95 13.86 -6.15 -10.60
C ALA A 95 13.68 -4.64 -10.54
N ALA A 96 13.28 -3.97 -11.63
CA ALA A 96 12.98 -2.54 -11.64
C ALA A 96 11.78 -2.22 -10.75
N ILE A 97 10.71 -3.01 -10.85
CA ILE A 97 9.51 -2.84 -9.99
C ILE A 97 9.86 -3.05 -8.51
N GLN A 98 10.69 -4.05 -8.17
CA GLN A 98 11.19 -4.22 -6.80
C GLN A 98 12.12 -3.09 -6.35
N GLY A 99 13.05 -2.67 -7.20
CA GLY A 99 14.03 -1.64 -6.90
C GLY A 99 13.36 -0.33 -6.53
N VAL A 100 12.31 0.06 -7.28
CA VAL A 100 11.50 1.24 -6.97
C VAL A 100 10.78 1.07 -5.62
N LYS A 101 10.15 -0.08 -5.38
CA LYS A 101 9.48 -0.37 -4.10
C LYS A 101 10.46 -0.27 -2.92
N ILE A 102 11.61 -0.96 -2.99
CA ILE A 102 12.64 -0.97 -1.94
C ILE A 102 13.21 0.42 -1.72
N GLY A 103 13.52 1.15 -2.80
CA GLY A 103 14.05 2.52 -2.74
C GLY A 103 13.12 3.50 -2.04
N MET A 104 11.80 3.27 -2.13
CA MET A 104 10.80 4.12 -1.46
C MET A 104 10.47 3.66 -0.03
N MET A 105 10.58 2.37 0.29
CA MET A 105 10.23 1.82 1.60
C MET A 105 10.97 2.51 2.75
N GLY A 106 12.29 2.63 2.64
CA GLY A 106 13.15 3.17 3.70
C GLY A 106 12.85 4.64 4.04
N PRO A 107 12.92 5.57 3.08
CA PRO A 107 12.63 6.98 3.34
C PRO A 107 11.21 7.22 3.85
N LEU A 108 10.21 6.53 3.29
CA LEU A 108 8.81 6.70 3.72
C LEU A 108 8.55 6.10 5.10
N ALA A 109 9.18 4.99 5.44
CA ALA A 109 9.13 4.46 6.81
C ALA A 109 9.78 5.44 7.79
N GLY A 110 10.98 5.93 7.47
CA GLY A 110 11.74 6.87 8.29
C GLY A 110 11.05 8.20 8.55
N ILE A 111 10.17 8.65 7.64
CA ILE A 111 9.33 9.84 7.85
C ILE A 111 8.00 9.50 8.52
N GLY A 112 7.35 8.42 8.07
CA GLY A 112 6.02 8.05 8.53
C GLY A 112 5.98 7.67 10.00
N ASP A 113 6.95 6.90 10.48
CA ASP A 113 6.99 6.44 11.86
C ASP A 113 7.09 7.58 12.89
N PRO A 114 8.04 8.53 12.79
CA PRO A 114 8.11 9.64 13.75
C PRO A 114 6.90 10.57 13.66
N VAL A 115 6.36 10.81 12.47
CA VAL A 115 5.20 11.70 12.30
C VAL A 115 3.95 11.06 12.90
N PHE A 116 3.59 9.83 12.52
CA PHE A 116 2.29 9.28 12.89
C PHE A 116 2.33 8.49 14.18
N TRP A 117 3.34 7.64 14.39
CA TRP A 117 3.42 6.80 15.58
C TRP A 117 3.98 7.51 16.80
N PHE A 118 4.94 8.42 16.62
CA PHE A 118 5.56 9.12 17.75
C PHE A 118 4.99 10.51 18.02
N THR A 119 4.37 11.15 17.02
CA THR A 119 3.84 12.51 17.19
C THR A 119 2.31 12.56 17.16
N VAL A 120 1.67 12.29 16.02
CA VAL A 120 0.22 12.47 15.85
C VAL A 120 -0.57 11.56 16.80
N ARG A 121 -0.31 10.26 16.81
CA ARG A 121 -1.07 9.30 17.62
C ARG A 121 -0.90 9.54 19.13
N PRO A 122 0.31 9.76 19.69
CA PRO A 122 0.46 10.07 21.11
C PRO A 122 -0.13 11.41 21.53
N ILE A 123 -0.08 12.45 20.68
CA ILE A 123 -0.71 13.75 20.96
C ILE A 123 -2.24 13.63 20.99
N LEU A 124 -2.84 12.99 19.99
CA LEU A 124 -4.28 12.74 19.99
C LEU A 124 -4.69 11.82 21.15
N GLY A 125 -3.86 10.83 21.46
CA GLY A 125 -4.05 9.93 22.59
C GLY A 125 -4.00 10.65 23.94
N SER A 126 -3.04 11.55 24.15
CA SER A 126 -2.93 12.29 25.41
C SER A 126 -4.06 13.30 25.58
N LEU A 127 -4.45 13.99 24.50
CA LEU A 127 -5.61 14.89 24.49
C LEU A 127 -6.91 14.11 24.77
N GLY A 128 -7.15 13.02 24.04
CA GLY A 128 -8.32 12.16 24.22
C GLY A 128 -8.39 11.57 25.63
N ALA A 129 -7.26 11.08 26.16
CA ALA A 129 -7.18 10.56 27.52
C ALA A 129 -7.47 11.63 28.58
N SER A 130 -6.95 12.86 28.41
CA SER A 130 -7.21 13.95 29.36
C SER A 130 -8.70 14.30 29.48
N LEU A 131 -9.42 14.30 28.36
CA LEU A 131 -10.87 14.50 28.32
C LEU A 131 -11.62 13.30 28.92
N ALA A 132 -11.21 12.08 28.57
CA ALA A 132 -11.84 10.86 29.06
C ALA A 132 -11.73 10.69 30.58
N LEU A 133 -10.60 11.10 31.18
CA LEU A 133 -10.39 11.08 32.64
C LEU A 133 -11.41 11.96 33.39
N THR A 134 -11.96 12.99 32.75
CA THR A 134 -13.02 13.84 33.31
C THR A 134 -14.43 13.34 33.04
N GLY A 135 -14.58 12.17 32.41
CA GLY A 135 -15.87 11.59 32.01
C GLY A 135 -16.43 12.16 30.70
N ASN A 136 -15.64 12.90 29.93
CA ASN A 136 -16.09 13.51 28.68
C ASN A 136 -16.02 12.52 27.50
N ILE A 137 -17.17 12.22 26.89
CA ILE A 137 -17.29 11.32 25.73
C ILE A 137 -16.53 11.82 24.49
N LEU A 138 -16.22 13.11 24.41
CA LEU A 138 -15.39 13.64 23.33
C LEU A 138 -13.96 13.09 23.37
N GLY A 139 -13.48 12.58 24.50
CA GLY A 139 -12.17 11.95 24.62
C GLY A 139 -11.97 10.80 23.63
N PRO A 140 -12.76 9.71 23.71
CA PRO A 140 -12.68 8.59 22.76
C PRO A 140 -13.20 8.89 21.35
N LEU A 141 -13.97 9.97 21.13
CA LEU A 141 -14.43 10.36 19.79
C LEU A 141 -13.39 11.19 19.02
N LEU A 142 -12.56 11.95 19.73
CA LEU A 142 -11.48 12.75 19.15
C LEU A 142 -10.29 11.87 18.76
N PHE A 143 -10.02 10.82 19.53
CA PHE A 143 -8.98 9.84 19.27
C PHE A 143 -9.40 8.87 18.15
#